data_AF-A0AAW0IW84-F1
#
_entry.id   AF-A0AAW0IW84-F1
#
_cell.length_a   1.000
_cell.length_b   1.000
_cell.length_c   1.000
_cell.angle_alpha   90.00
_cell.angle_beta   90.00
_cell.angle_gamma   90.00
#
_symmetry.space_group_name_H-M   'P 1'
#
loop_
_entity.id
_entity.type
_entity.pdbx_description
1 polymer ?
#
loop_
_entity_poly.entity_id
_entity_poly.type
_entity_poly.pdbx_seq_one_letter_code
_entity_poly.pdbx_strand_id
1 'polypeptide(L)' 'MEMAEYTNISFTMWDVGSQDKIWSLWCHYSQNAQGLIFVVDSNDREHVNEAGEELVRTRAGDEFRGALLLVFVNQ' A
#
# COMPACT_ATOMS: atom_id res chain seq x y z
N MET A 1 7.35 9.18 -1.99
CA MET A 1 8.03 8.01 -1.41
C MET A 1 8.84 8.49 -0.25
N GLU A 2 8.58 7.94 0.93
CA GLU A 2 9.33 8.23 2.15
C GLU A 2 9.84 6.90 2.72
N MET A 3 11.11 6.84 3.09
CA MET A 3 11.71 5.67 3.75
C MET A 3 11.99 6.04 5.20
N ALA A 4 11.53 5.21 6.13
CA ALA A 4 11.77 5.39 7.55
C ALA A 4 12.34 4.10 8.16
N GLU A 5 13.33 4.23 9.02
CA GLU A 5 13.86 3.09 9.78
C GLU A 5 13.46 3.22 11.25
N TYR A 6 12.84 2.17 11.79
CA TYR A 6 12.50 2.08 13.20
C TYR A 6 12.85 0.69 13.72
N THR A 7 13.70 0.61 14.75
CA THR A 7 14.03 -0.64 15.47
C THR A 7 14.37 -1.83 14.55
N ASN A 8 15.28 -1.64 13.58
CA ASN A 8 15.67 -2.63 12.56
C ASN A 8 14.57 -3.03 11.55
N ILE A 9 13.51 -2.23 11.42
CA ILE A 9 12.47 -2.38 10.41
C ILE A 9 12.54 -1.18 9.46
N SER A 10 12.66 -1.47 8.16
CA SER A 10 12.61 -0.45 7.11
C SER A 10 11.19 -0.36 6.57
N PHE A 11 10.58 0.81 6.69
CA PHE A 11 9.28 1.12 6.13
C PHE A 11 9.45 1.90 4.84
N THR A 12 8.71 1.49 3.81
CA THR A 12 8.59 2.27 2.57
C THR A 12 7.14 2.73 2.45
N MET A 13 6.93 4.04 2.56
CA MET A 13 5.62 4.66 2.47
C MET A 13 5.41 5.31 1.10
N TRP A 14 4.23 5.08 0.55
CA TRP A 14 3.79 5.61 -0.73
C TRP A 14 2.47 6.35 -0.55
N ASP A 15 2.40 7.55 -1.10
CA ASP A 15 1.15 8.27 -1.25
C ASP A 15 0.39 7.62 -2.43
N VAL A 16 -0.85 7.18 -2.17
CA VAL A 16 -1.68 6.50 -3.16
C VAL A 16 -2.40 7.58 -3.96
N GLY A 17 -1.84 7.91 -5.13
CA GLY A 17 -2.45 8.81 -6.10
C GLY A 17 -2.62 8.14 -7.46
N SER A 18 -3.61 8.59 -8.23
CA SER A 18 -4.07 8.06 -9.53
C SER A 18 -3.07 8.15 -10.69
N GLN A 19 -1.77 8.33 -10.43
CA GLN A 19 -0.75 8.30 -11.47
C GLN A 19 -0.25 6.88 -11.66
N ASP A 20 -0.59 6.26 -12.79
CA ASP A 20 -0.12 4.92 -13.23
C ASP A 20 1.41 4.73 -13.11
N LYS A 21 2.18 5.83 -13.17
CA LYS A 21 3.63 5.84 -13.00
C LYS A 21 4.09 5.40 -11.60
N ILE A 22 3.26 5.60 -10.58
CA ILE A 22 3.56 5.23 -9.19
C ILE A 22 3.51 3.71 -9.03
N TRP A 23 2.61 3.02 -9.75
CA TRP A 23 2.43 1.57 -9.67
C TRP A 23 3.68 0.78 -10.09
N SER A 24 4.33 1.18 -11.18
CA SER A 24 5.57 0.52 -11.65
C SER A 24 6.73 0.65 -10.66
N LEU A 25 6.83 1.78 -9.96
CA LEU A 25 7.84 1.96 -8.90
C LEU A 25 7.47 1.14 -7.67
N TRP A 26 6.18 1.07 -7.35
CA TRP A 26 5.66 0.29 -6.24
C TRP A 26 6.07 -1.18 -6.36
N CYS A 27 5.91 -1.79 -7.53
CA CYS A 27 6.37 -3.15 -7.77
C CYS A 27 7.88 -3.32 -7.54
N HIS A 28 8.69 -2.35 -8.01
CA HIS A 28 10.14 -2.46 -7.89
C HIS A 28 10.64 -2.46 -6.43
N TYR A 29 10.02 -1.66 -5.56
CA TYR A 29 10.42 -1.54 -4.15
C TYR A 29 9.70 -2.51 -3.21
N SER A 30 8.59 -3.11 -3.66
CA SER A 30 7.81 -4.05 -2.86
C SER A 30 8.25 -5.50 -3.06
N GLN A 31 9.22 -5.76 -3.95
CA GLN A 31 9.84 -7.07 -4.09
C GLN A 31 10.43 -7.52 -2.75
N ASN A 32 9.83 -8.59 -2.19
CA ASN A 32 10.13 -9.18 -0.88
C ASN A 32 9.56 -8.46 0.35
N ALA A 33 8.56 -7.58 0.18
CA ALA A 33 7.86 -7.00 1.32
C ALA A 33 7.23 -8.11 2.20
N GLN A 34 7.55 -8.09 3.49
CA GLN A 34 7.02 -9.06 4.46
C GLN A 34 5.60 -8.70 4.92
N GLY A 35 5.19 -7.45 4.71
CA GLY A 35 3.88 -6.95 5.06
C GLY A 35 3.50 -5.71 4.27
N LEU A 36 2.20 -5.49 4.16
CA LEU A 36 1.55 -4.36 3.53
C LEU A 36 0.64 -3.69 4.58
N ILE A 37 0.83 -2.40 4.77
CA ILE A 37 -0.06 -1.57 5.58
C ILE A 37 -0.87 -0.69 4.62
N PHE A 38 -2.18 -0.86 4.60
CA PHE A 38 -3.09 -0.10 3.75
C PHE A 38 -3.92 0.84 4.64
N VAL A 39 -3.82 2.15 4.40
CA VAL A 39 -4.53 3.15 5.21
C VAL A 39 -5.65 3.75 4.37
N VAL A 40 -6.87 3.73 4.90
CA VAL A 40 -8.06 4.29 4.26
C VAL A 40 -8.57 5.45 5.10
N ASP A 41 -8.83 6.59 4.47
CA ASP A 41 -9.56 7.69 5.11
C ASP A 41 -11.06 7.35 5.15
N SER A 42 -11.62 7.30 6.35
CA SER A 42 -13.05 7.00 6.59
C SER A 42 -13.98 8.17 6.29
N ASN A 43 -13.44 9.39 6.24
CA ASN A 43 -14.19 10.58 5.91
C ASN A 43 -14.32 10.76 4.39
N ASP A 44 -13.42 10.16 3.62
CA ASP A 44 -13.43 10.16 2.15
C ASP A 44 -14.33 9.04 1.58
N ARG A 45 -15.65 9.26 1.69
CA ARG A 45 -16.66 8.33 1.17
C ARG A 45 -16.72 8.26 -0.36
N GLU A 46 -16.19 9.27 -1.05
CA GLU A 46 -16.20 9.31 -2.51
C GLU A 46 -15.15 8.35 -3.07
N HIS A 47 -13.98 8.28 -2.43
CA HIS A 47 -12.85 7.46 -2.88
C HIS A 47 -12.70 6.10 -2.17
N VAL A 48 -13.52 5.79 -1.16
CA VAL A 48 -13.45 4.50 -0.44
C VAL A 48 -13.62 3.27 -1.35
N ASN A 49 -14.46 3.36 -2.38
CA ASN A 49 -14.67 2.27 -3.34
C ASN A 49 -13.43 2.08 -4.23
N GLU A 50 -12.83 3.17 -4.70
CA GLU A 50 -11.59 3.15 -5.49
C GLU A 50 -10.44 2.55 -4.68
N ALA A 51 -10.30 2.95 -3.41
CA ALA A 51 -9.32 2.37 -2.49
C ALA A 51 -9.52 0.85 -2.31
N GLY A 52 -10.78 0.39 -2.25
CA GLY A 52 -11.11 -1.04 -2.21
C GLY A 52 -10.68 -1.79 -3.46
N GLU A 53 -10.92 -1.23 -4.65
CA GLU A 53 -10.48 -1.83 -5.92
C GLU A 53 -8.96 -1.91 -6.01
N GLU A 54 -8.25 -0.85 -5.61
CA GLU A 54 -6.79 -0.82 -5.59
C GLU A 54 -6.20 -1.84 -4.60
N LEU A 55 -6.82 -2.03 -3.43
CA LEU A 55 -6.40 -3.07 -2.48
C LEU A 55 -6.55 -4.48 -3.07
N VAL A 56 -7.63 -4.74 -3.81
CA VAL A 56 -7.85 -6.03 -4.47
C VAL A 56 -6.83 -6.25 -5.59
N ARG A 57 -6.56 -5.24 -6.42
CA ARG A 57 -5.52 -5.30 -7.47
C ARG A 57 -4.13 -5.55 -6.89
N THR A 58 -3.80 -4.81 -5.83
CA THR A 58 -2.56 -4.96 -5.05
C THR A 58 -2.37 -6.39 -4.56
N ARG A 59 -3.39 -6.96 -3.91
CA ARG A 59 -3.33 -8.30 -3.33
C ARG A 59 -3.28 -9.41 -4.38
N ALA A 60 -3.80 -9.16 -5.59
CA ALA A 60 -3.70 -10.08 -6.70
C ALA A 60 -2.27 -10.17 -7.28
N GLY A 61 -1.41 -9.19 -7.00
CA GLY A 61 -0.01 -9.21 -7.38
C GLY A 61 0.79 -10.30 -6.65
N ASP A 62 1.65 -11.01 -7.38
CA ASP A 62 2.49 -12.08 -6.83
C ASP A 62 3.49 -11.57 -5.77
N GLU A 63 3.81 -10.29 -5.80
CA GLU A 63 4.81 -9.65 -4.95
C GLU A 63 4.41 -9.61 -3.47
N PHE A 64 3.10 -9.68 -3.18
CA PHE A 64 2.55 -9.71 -1.82
C PHE A 64 2.00 -11.09 -1.44
N ARG A 65 2.26 -12.14 -2.24
CA ARG A 65 1.84 -13.50 -1.89
C ARG A 65 2.54 -13.96 -0.62
N GLY A 66 1.76 -14.07 0.46
CA GLY A 66 2.26 -14.47 1.78
C GLY A 66 2.68 -13.32 2.68
N ALA A 67 2.61 -12.07 2.20
CA ALA A 67 2.81 -10.89 3.03
C ALA A 67 1.64 -10.68 4.00
N LEU A 68 1.93 -10.18 5.21
CA LEU A 68 0.90 -9.80 6.17
C LEU A 68 0.18 -8.53 5.70
N LEU A 69 -1.15 -8.54 5.65
CA LEU A 69 -1.94 -7.35 5.33
C LEU A 69 -2.56 -6.75 6.60
N LEU A 70 -2.26 -5.49 6.87
CA LEU A 70 -2.90 -4.69 7.91
C LEU A 70 -3.64 -3.53 7.26
N VAL A 71 -4.94 -3.39 7.54
CA VAL A 71 -5.74 -2.27 7.05
C VAL A 71 -6.06 -1.33 8.20
N PHE A 72 -5.62 -0.08 8.10
CA PHE A 72 -5.99 0.99 9.01
C PHE A 72 -7.11 1.83 8.41
N VAL A 73 -8.03 2.25 9.27
CA VAL A 73 -9.09 3.18 8.92
C VAL A 73 -8.87 4.43 9.74
N ASN A 74 -8.53 5.53 9.08
CA ASN A 74 -8.22 6.82 9.71
C ASN A 74 -9.40 7.80 9.59
N GLN A 75 -9.43 8.84 10.42
CA GLN A 75 -10.35 9.99 10.32
C GLN A 75 -9.62 11.26 9.87
#